data_AF-A0AAU9XTT3-F1
#
_entry.id   AF-A0AAU9XTT3-F1
#
_cell.length_a   1.000
_cell.length_b   1.000
_cell.length_c   1.000
_cell.angle_alpha   90.00
_cell.angle_beta   90.00
_cell.angle_gamma   90.00
#
_symmetry.space_group_name_H-M   'P 1'
#
loop_
_entity.id
_entity.type
_entity.pdbx_description
1 polymer ?
#
loop_
_entity_poly.entity_id
_entity_poly.type
_entity_poly.pdbx_seq_one_letter_code
_entity_poly.pdbx_strand_id
1 'polypeptide(L)'
;MFPQEMCIAVLDSLPGKFIKPTALKQVEKMVSLLLKVDQSIDIDQWSFFSNRPCEIPQQDNTYDCGIFTCLYARCLANRCQMIPKTEVPTYRQLMIQELHQKNLCPIPPPTIQPREYCAVDYIKNYYFGRVIDKNDSFVQFKFLHRVGATTYHWPRRDDMDRVHLSNIFAGPVTVPHFISGPFEIPEQPAVEKLFRVIRKHTRV
;
A
#
# COMPACT_ATOMS: atom_id res chain seq x y z
N MET A 1 25.04 -10.02 18.09
CA MET A 1 24.28 -8.87 18.61
C MET A 1 22.84 -9.32 18.77
N PHE A 2 22.31 -9.30 20.00
CA PHE A 2 20.92 -9.66 20.27
C PHE A 2 19.96 -8.48 20.01
N PRO A 3 18.67 -8.74 19.73
CA PRO A 3 17.66 -7.69 19.64
C PRO A 3 17.62 -6.84 20.93
N GLN A 4 17.62 -5.52 20.79
CA GLN A 4 17.65 -4.59 21.93
C GLN A 4 16.42 -4.69 22.84
N GLU A 5 15.25 -4.94 22.25
CA GLU A 5 13.97 -4.98 22.97
C GLU A 5 13.72 -6.33 23.67
N MET A 6 14.55 -7.35 23.44
CA MET A 6 14.42 -8.73 23.99
C MET A 6 12.97 -9.23 23.98
N CYS A 7 12.32 -9.09 22.83
CA CYS A 7 10.88 -9.29 22.68
C CYS A 7 10.58 -10.26 21.54
N ILE A 8 9.65 -11.18 21.78
CA ILE A 8 9.04 -12.03 20.76
C ILE A 8 7.54 -11.72 20.71
N ALA A 9 7.07 -11.24 19.56
CA ALA A 9 5.66 -10.94 19.33
C ALA A 9 5.09 -11.85 18.23
N VAL A 10 3.91 -12.39 18.47
CA VAL A 10 3.08 -13.07 17.47
C VAL A 10 1.92 -12.14 17.12
N LEU A 11 1.89 -11.65 15.89
CA LEU A 11 0.83 -10.78 15.41
C LEU A 11 -0.09 -11.54 14.45
N ASP A 12 -1.38 -11.57 14.78
CA ASP A 12 -2.43 -12.28 14.06
C ASP A 12 -3.54 -11.29 13.67
N SER A 13 -3.82 -11.21 12.37
CA SER A 13 -4.88 -10.36 11.82
C SER A 13 -6.29 -10.92 12.04
N LEU A 14 -6.40 -12.19 12.46
CA LEU A 14 -7.63 -12.85 12.92
C LEU A 14 -7.40 -13.49 14.30
N PRO A 15 -7.10 -12.71 15.35
CA PRO A 15 -6.78 -13.28 16.65
C PRO A 15 -8.02 -13.97 17.26
N GLY A 16 -7.77 -15.07 17.97
CA GLY A 16 -8.82 -15.73 18.74
C GLY A 16 -9.15 -14.96 20.02
N LYS A 17 -10.20 -15.38 20.73
CA LYS A 17 -10.48 -14.89 22.10
C LYS A 17 -9.43 -15.34 23.13
N PHE A 18 -8.62 -16.32 22.76
CA PHE A 18 -7.54 -16.90 23.57
C PHE A 18 -6.29 -17.06 22.70
N ILE A 19 -5.13 -17.21 23.34
CA ILE A 19 -3.85 -17.47 22.66
C ILE A 19 -3.94 -18.81 21.95
N LYS A 20 -3.84 -18.81 20.62
CA LYS A 20 -3.91 -20.03 19.82
C LYS A 20 -2.71 -20.94 20.15
N PRO A 21 -2.89 -22.28 20.22
CA PRO A 21 -1.77 -23.20 20.38
C PRO A 21 -0.68 -23.04 19.31
N THR A 22 -1.04 -22.57 18.11
CA THR A 22 -0.09 -22.24 17.05
C THR A 22 0.83 -21.07 17.41
N ALA A 23 0.32 -20.04 18.09
CA ALA A 23 1.12 -18.91 18.55
C ALA A 23 2.14 -19.36 19.61
N LEU A 24 1.71 -20.15 20.59
CA LEU A 24 2.59 -20.75 21.61
C LEU A 24 3.72 -21.56 20.95
N LYS A 25 3.38 -22.44 19.99
CA LYS A 25 4.39 -23.22 19.25
C LYS A 25 5.39 -22.35 18.49
N GLN A 26 4.98 -21.21 17.94
CA GLN A 26 5.93 -20.30 17.28
C GLN A 26 6.85 -19.60 18.29
N VAL A 27 6.33 -19.22 19.46
CA VAL A 27 7.14 -18.68 20.56
C VAL A 27 8.17 -19.70 21.04
N GLU A 28 7.75 -20.94 21.32
CA GLU A 28 8.64 -22.03 21.73
C GLU A 28 9.74 -22.28 20.69
N LYS A 29 9.39 -22.22 19.41
CA LYS A 29 10.36 -22.35 18.31
C LYS A 29 11.39 -21.22 18.31
N MET A 30 10.97 -19.98 18.56
CA MET A 30 11.88 -18.84 18.66
C MET A 30 12.78 -18.93 19.90
N VAL A 31 12.25 -19.35 21.05
CA VAL A 31 13.03 -19.61 22.26
C VAL A 31 14.08 -20.70 22.01
N SER A 32 13.68 -21.81 21.38
CA SER A 32 14.62 -22.88 21.02
C SER A 32 15.73 -22.39 20.08
N LEU A 33 15.40 -21.49 19.13
CA LEU A 33 16.39 -20.89 18.26
C LEU A 33 17.38 -20.01 19.03
N LEU A 34 16.88 -19.17 19.94
CA LEU A 34 17.73 -18.31 20.79
C LEU A 34 18.73 -19.15 21.59
N LEU A 35 18.25 -20.19 22.31
CA LEU A 35 19.09 -21.07 23.12
C LEU A 35 20.09 -21.90 22.30
N LYS A 36 19.78 -22.17 21.02
CA LYS A 36 20.73 -22.81 20.10
C LYS A 36 21.83 -21.88 19.64
N VAL A 37 21.54 -20.59 19.51
CA VAL A 37 22.54 -19.57 19.15
C VAL A 37 23.45 -19.27 20.34
N ASP A 38 22.89 -19.22 21.54
CA ASP A 38 23.64 -18.98 22.78
C ASP A 38 22.90 -19.59 23.97
N GLN A 39 23.54 -20.58 24.61
CA GLN A 39 22.97 -21.32 25.74
C GLN A 39 22.98 -20.51 27.04
N SER A 40 23.69 -19.38 27.10
CA SER A 40 23.74 -18.50 28.27
C SER A 40 22.59 -17.51 28.35
N ILE A 41 21.71 -17.46 27.33
CA ILE A 41 20.56 -16.56 27.32
C ILE A 41 19.60 -16.92 28.46
N ASP A 42 19.34 -15.93 29.30
CA ASP A 42 18.28 -15.94 30.30
C ASP A 42 16.95 -15.58 29.66
N ILE A 43 16.06 -16.57 29.50
CA ILE A 43 14.76 -16.41 28.84
C ILE A 43 13.80 -15.57 29.71
N ASP A 44 14.00 -15.50 31.02
CA ASP A 44 13.13 -14.73 31.90
C ASP A 44 13.27 -13.22 31.70
N GLN A 45 14.34 -12.77 31.02
CA GLN A 45 14.53 -11.38 30.60
C GLN A 45 13.78 -11.04 29.30
N TRP A 46 13.20 -12.03 28.62
CA TRP A 46 12.47 -11.83 27.37
C TRP A 46 10.98 -11.63 27.60
N SER A 47 10.39 -10.72 26.83
CA SER A 47 8.95 -10.48 26.83
C SER A 47 8.27 -11.18 25.66
N PHE A 48 7.09 -11.75 25.92
CA PHE A 48 6.33 -12.52 24.94
C PHE A 48 4.93 -11.93 24.75
N PHE A 49 4.59 -11.55 23.52
CA PHE A 49 3.31 -10.91 23.22
C PHE A 49 2.52 -11.66 22.15
N SER A 50 1.21 -11.66 22.30
CA SER A 50 0.24 -12.00 21.25
C SER A 50 -0.88 -10.98 21.32
N ASN A 51 -1.28 -10.44 20.18
CA ASN A 51 -2.36 -9.46 20.16
C ASN A 51 -3.73 -10.10 20.41
N ARG A 52 -4.62 -9.36 21.07
CA ARG A 52 -6.04 -9.67 21.27
C ARG A 52 -6.90 -9.06 20.16
N PRO A 53 -8.17 -9.48 20.05
CA PRO A 53 -9.18 -8.76 19.27
C PRO A 53 -9.16 -7.25 19.55
N CYS A 54 -9.18 -6.45 18.48
CA CYS A 54 -9.20 -4.99 18.48
C CYS A 54 -7.95 -4.24 19.01
N GLU A 55 -6.87 -4.93 19.43
CA GLU A 55 -5.63 -4.24 19.87
C GLU A 55 -4.82 -3.66 18.69
N ILE A 56 -4.88 -4.32 17.53
CA ILE A 56 -4.26 -3.89 16.28
C ILE A 56 -5.28 -4.00 15.14
N PRO A 57 -5.10 -3.31 14.00
CA PRO A 57 -5.99 -3.44 12.84
C PRO A 57 -6.14 -4.90 12.40
N GLN A 58 -7.37 -5.32 12.10
CA GLN A 58 -7.72 -6.72 11.84
C GLN A 58 -8.32 -6.89 10.46
N GLN A 59 -8.13 -8.05 9.86
CA GLN A 59 -8.91 -8.45 8.70
C GLN A 59 -10.26 -9.01 9.17
N ASP A 60 -11.25 -8.97 8.30
CA ASP A 60 -12.54 -9.67 8.48
C ASP A 60 -12.91 -10.50 7.26
N ASN A 61 -11.96 -10.66 6.35
CA ASN A 61 -12.06 -11.49 5.16
C ASN A 61 -11.05 -12.64 5.23
N THR A 62 -11.07 -13.51 4.23
CA THR A 62 -10.25 -14.73 4.19
C THR A 62 -8.97 -14.60 3.36
N TYR A 63 -8.68 -13.42 2.78
CA TYR A 63 -7.63 -13.26 1.77
C TYR A 63 -6.58 -12.18 2.07
N ASP A 64 -6.80 -11.31 3.06
CA ASP A 64 -5.88 -10.20 3.38
C ASP A 64 -4.79 -10.54 4.40
N CYS A 65 -4.65 -11.78 4.84
CA CYS A 65 -3.65 -12.15 5.87
C CYS A 65 -2.22 -11.82 5.46
N GLY A 66 -1.89 -11.98 4.16
CA GLY A 66 -0.59 -11.57 3.63
C GLY A 66 -0.38 -10.05 3.67
N ILE A 67 -1.43 -9.26 3.44
CA ILE A 67 -1.37 -7.80 3.46
C ILE A 67 -1.14 -7.30 4.89
N PHE A 68 -1.90 -7.80 5.87
CA PHE A 68 -1.72 -7.46 7.27
C PHE A 68 -0.36 -7.91 7.81
N THR A 69 0.11 -9.11 7.42
CA THR A 69 1.46 -9.58 7.78
C THR A 69 2.54 -8.59 7.32
N CYS A 70 2.46 -8.12 6.07
CA CYS A 70 3.40 -7.14 5.54
C CYS A 70 3.25 -5.78 6.24
N LEU A 71 2.03 -5.32 6.50
CA LEU A 71 1.77 -4.08 7.24
C LEU A 71 2.40 -4.12 8.64
N TYR A 72 2.19 -5.20 9.39
CA TYR A 72 2.75 -5.34 10.74
C TYR A 72 4.28 -5.35 10.71
N ALA A 73 4.88 -6.16 9.85
CA ALA A 73 6.34 -6.23 9.70
C ALA A 73 6.92 -4.86 9.34
N ARG A 74 6.28 -4.15 8.42
CA ARG A 74 6.68 -2.83 7.99
C ARG A 74 6.60 -1.80 9.11
N CYS A 75 5.50 -1.78 9.86
CA CYS A 75 5.29 -0.86 10.99
C CYS A 75 6.30 -1.11 12.11
N LEU A 76 6.61 -2.37 12.42
CA LEU A 76 7.64 -2.72 13.39
C LEU A 76 9.04 -2.29 12.93
N ALA A 77 9.37 -2.52 11.65
CA ALA A 77 10.68 -2.16 11.10
C ALA A 77 10.89 -0.65 11.01
N ASN A 78 9.86 0.12 10.65
CA ASN A 78 9.95 1.58 10.44
C ASN A 78 9.44 2.41 11.62
N ARG A 79 8.94 1.77 12.68
CA ARG A 79 8.27 2.42 13.82
C ARG A 79 7.16 3.39 13.39
N CYS A 80 6.32 2.97 12.44
CA CYS A 80 5.20 3.77 11.92
C CYS A 80 3.83 3.23 12.33
N GLN A 81 2.82 4.09 12.32
CA GLN A 81 1.45 3.71 12.67
C GLN A 81 0.86 2.73 11.65
N MET A 82 0.09 1.75 12.12
CA MET A 82 -0.67 0.86 11.25
C MET A 82 -1.88 1.59 10.67
N ILE A 83 -2.18 1.34 9.40
CA ILE A 83 -3.37 1.89 8.74
C ILE A 83 -4.63 1.15 9.17
N PRO A 84 -5.80 1.82 9.17
CA PRO A 84 -7.07 1.15 9.42
C PRO A 84 -7.44 0.21 8.26
N LYS A 85 -8.29 -0.78 8.54
CA LYS A 85 -8.77 -1.76 7.56
C LYS A 85 -9.37 -1.10 6.30
N THR A 86 -10.03 0.04 6.44
CA THR A 86 -10.63 0.79 5.32
C THR A 86 -9.61 1.17 4.24
N GLU A 87 -8.33 1.28 4.59
CA GLU A 87 -7.23 1.63 3.68
C GLU A 87 -6.50 0.42 3.09
N VAL A 88 -6.86 -0.81 3.47
CA VAL A 88 -6.22 -2.04 2.97
C VAL A 88 -6.24 -2.15 1.44
N PRO A 89 -7.34 -1.80 0.72
CA PRO A 89 -7.33 -1.81 -0.75
C PRO A 89 -6.30 -0.85 -1.34
N THR A 90 -6.18 0.37 -0.80
CA THR A 90 -5.19 1.37 -1.23
C THR A 90 -3.77 0.87 -0.93
N TYR A 91 -3.57 0.27 0.24
CA TYR A 91 -2.27 -0.29 0.63
C TYR A 91 -1.85 -1.48 -0.22
N ARG A 92 -2.79 -2.31 -0.69
CA ARG A 92 -2.49 -3.38 -1.65
C ARG A 92 -1.92 -2.81 -2.96
N GLN A 93 -2.49 -1.71 -3.47
CA GLN A 93 -1.94 -1.04 -4.65
C GLN A 93 -0.56 -0.43 -4.37
N LEU A 94 -0.37 0.16 -3.18
CA LEU A 94 0.93 0.67 -2.75
C LEU A 94 1.99 -0.44 -2.75
N MET A 95 1.69 -1.61 -2.19
CA MET A 95 2.63 -2.74 -2.17
C MET A 95 3.06 -3.17 -3.58
N ILE A 96 2.15 -3.16 -4.57
CA ILE A 96 2.49 -3.46 -5.96
C ILE A 96 3.47 -2.41 -6.52
N GLN A 97 3.20 -1.13 -6.26
CA GLN A 97 4.08 -0.04 -6.67
C GLN A 97 5.46 -0.16 -6.02
N GLU A 98 5.53 -0.43 -4.71
CA GLU A 98 6.77 -0.55 -3.94
C GLU A 98 7.63 -1.73 -4.41
N LEU A 99 7.00 -2.88 -4.66
CA LEU A 99 7.69 -4.05 -5.23
C LEU A 99 8.23 -3.75 -6.64
N HIS A 100 7.49 -3.00 -7.44
CA HIS A 100 7.93 -2.60 -8.78
C HIS A 100 9.13 -1.65 -8.73
N GLN A 101 9.06 -0.65 -7.84
CA GLN A 101 10.07 0.38 -7.67
C GLN A 101 11.26 -0.09 -6.83
N LYS A 102 11.12 -1.23 -6.12
CA LYS A 102 12.06 -1.73 -5.11
C LYS A 102 12.36 -0.68 -4.04
N ASN A 103 11.36 0.13 -3.71
CA ASN A 103 11.49 1.22 -2.76
C ASN A 103 10.21 1.35 -1.95
N LEU A 104 10.33 1.64 -0.66
CA LEU A 104 9.18 1.83 0.22
C LEU A 104 8.69 3.29 0.15
N CYS A 105 7.39 3.47 -0.04
CA CYS A 105 6.69 4.77 -0.03
C CYS A 105 6.07 5.01 1.36
N PRO A 106 5.94 6.24 1.87
CA PRO A 106 5.31 6.50 3.18
C PRO A 106 3.91 5.88 3.33
N ILE A 107 3.55 5.46 4.56
CA ILE A 107 2.17 5.05 4.94
C ILE A 107 1.63 6.02 6.01
N PRO A 108 0.34 6.45 5.98
CA PRO A 108 -0.63 6.17 4.92
C PRO A 108 -0.14 6.65 3.55
N PRO A 109 -0.52 5.96 2.45
CA PRO A 109 -0.22 6.46 1.11
C PRO A 109 -0.61 7.93 1.03
N PRO A 110 0.13 8.78 0.31
CA PRO A 110 -0.19 10.21 0.21
C PRO A 110 -1.67 10.39 -0.07
N THR A 111 -2.37 11.10 0.81
CA THR A 111 -3.78 11.38 0.61
C THR A 111 -3.90 12.20 -0.66
N ILE A 112 -4.61 11.67 -1.64
CA ILE A 112 -4.90 12.37 -2.89
C ILE A 112 -5.54 13.72 -2.58
N GLN A 113 -4.88 14.79 -3.01
CA GLN A 113 -5.32 16.17 -2.78
C GLN A 113 -5.98 16.74 -4.03
N PRO A 114 -6.96 17.65 -3.89
CA PRO A 114 -7.44 18.45 -4.99
C PRO A 114 -6.28 19.10 -5.74
N ARG A 115 -6.40 19.14 -7.07
CA ARG A 115 -5.43 19.66 -8.04
C ARG A 115 -4.23 18.77 -8.35
N GLU A 116 -4.01 17.67 -7.64
CA GLU A 116 -3.00 16.69 -8.04
C GLU A 116 -3.41 15.97 -9.33
N TYR A 117 -2.42 15.41 -10.03
CA TYR A 117 -2.65 14.61 -11.23
C TYR A 117 -2.26 13.17 -10.96
N CYS A 118 -3.13 12.24 -11.34
CA CYS A 118 -2.92 10.81 -11.11
C CYS A 118 -3.17 10.02 -12.38
N ALA A 119 -2.55 8.85 -12.48
CA ALA A 119 -2.88 7.84 -13.48
C ALA A 119 -4.03 6.97 -12.97
N VAL A 120 -5.09 6.91 -13.76
CA VAL A 120 -6.34 6.23 -13.45
C VAL A 120 -6.55 5.09 -14.44
N ASP A 121 -6.80 3.92 -13.90
CA ASP A 121 -7.05 2.70 -14.64
C ASP A 121 -8.48 2.64 -15.18
N TYR A 122 -8.62 2.43 -16.49
CA TYR A 122 -9.85 2.22 -17.22
C TYR A 122 -9.79 0.96 -18.09
N ILE A 123 -9.79 -0.21 -17.43
CA ILE A 123 -9.97 -1.57 -17.99
C ILE A 123 -9.00 -1.96 -19.11
N LYS A 124 -9.06 -1.31 -20.28
CA LYS A 124 -8.17 -1.55 -21.42
C LYS A 124 -7.04 -0.53 -21.49
N ASN A 125 -7.21 0.65 -20.92
CA ASN A 125 -6.26 1.77 -20.98
C ASN A 125 -6.13 2.44 -19.62
N TYR A 126 -5.21 3.40 -19.51
CA TYR A 126 -5.17 4.34 -18.41
C TYR A 126 -5.26 5.77 -18.93
N TYR A 127 -5.70 6.68 -18.06
CA TYR A 127 -5.77 8.11 -18.34
C TYR A 127 -5.12 8.90 -17.22
N PHE A 128 -4.50 10.03 -17.55
CA PHE A 128 -4.08 10.99 -16.55
C PHE A 128 -5.25 11.93 -16.25
N GLY A 129 -5.60 12.06 -14.98
CA GLY A 129 -6.69 12.92 -14.53
C GLY A 129 -6.23 13.85 -13.43
N ARG A 130 -6.75 15.07 -13.43
CA ARG A 130 -6.62 16.01 -12.32
C ARG A 130 -7.73 15.81 -11.32
N VAL A 131 -7.37 15.72 -10.06
CA VAL A 131 -8.31 15.63 -8.94
C VAL A 131 -9.06 16.95 -8.83
N ILE A 132 -10.38 16.88 -8.95
CA ILE A 132 -11.29 18.01 -8.76
C ILE A 132 -11.79 18.03 -7.32
N ASP A 133 -12.32 16.90 -6.88
CA ASP A 133 -12.90 16.73 -5.54
C ASP A 133 -12.76 15.27 -5.08
N LYS A 134 -12.83 15.05 -3.76
CA LYS A 134 -12.77 13.74 -3.13
C LYS A 134 -13.93 13.56 -2.16
N ASN A 135 -14.73 12.52 -2.38
CA ASN A 135 -15.86 12.14 -1.54
C ASN A 135 -15.77 10.65 -1.17
N ASP A 136 -15.44 10.38 0.09
CA ASP A 136 -15.22 9.03 0.65
C ASP A 136 -14.21 8.22 -0.19
N SER A 137 -14.67 7.09 -0.74
CA SER A 137 -13.89 6.17 -1.58
C SER A 137 -13.86 6.56 -3.07
N PHE A 138 -14.44 7.69 -3.44
CA PHE A 138 -14.51 8.15 -4.83
C PHE A 138 -13.85 9.52 -5.01
N VAL A 139 -13.21 9.69 -6.15
CA VAL A 139 -12.53 10.93 -6.56
C VAL A 139 -13.13 11.39 -7.88
N GLN A 140 -13.50 12.66 -7.95
CA GLN A 140 -13.90 13.28 -9.21
C GLN A 140 -12.65 13.75 -9.93
N PHE A 141 -12.49 13.29 -11.17
CA PHE A 141 -11.38 13.65 -12.04
C PHE A 141 -11.84 14.51 -13.19
N LYS A 142 -10.96 15.39 -13.67
CA LYS A 142 -11.00 15.96 -15.01
C LYS A 142 -9.84 15.39 -15.81
N PHE A 143 -10.12 14.69 -16.91
CA PHE A 143 -9.11 13.93 -17.64
C PHE A 143 -8.37 14.75 -18.69
N LEU A 144 -7.10 14.39 -18.89
CA LEU A 144 -6.26 14.87 -19.97
C LEU A 144 -6.48 14.01 -21.22
N HIS A 145 -6.45 14.64 -22.38
CA HIS A 145 -6.58 13.96 -23.66
C HIS A 145 -5.19 13.74 -24.27
N ARG A 146 -4.85 12.46 -24.50
CA ARG A 146 -3.64 12.08 -25.24
C ARG A 146 -3.83 12.45 -26.72
N VAL A 147 -2.94 13.30 -27.24
CA VAL A 147 -2.97 13.78 -28.64
C VAL A 147 -1.77 13.30 -29.46
N GLY A 148 -0.85 12.56 -28.83
CA GLY A 148 0.29 11.95 -29.49
C GLY A 148 0.86 10.79 -28.67
N ALA A 149 2.05 10.31 -29.04
CA ALA A 149 2.69 9.20 -28.33
C ALA A 149 3.02 9.57 -26.86
N THR A 150 3.50 10.79 -26.60
CA THR A 150 3.90 11.23 -25.25
C THR A 150 3.23 12.53 -24.81
N THR A 151 2.33 13.05 -25.64
CA THR A 151 1.77 14.40 -25.50
C THR A 151 0.29 14.37 -25.13
N TYR A 152 -0.08 15.25 -24.20
CA TYR A 152 -1.41 15.42 -23.64
C TYR A 152 -1.83 16.87 -23.74
N HIS A 153 -3.13 17.14 -23.69
CA HIS A 153 -3.65 18.49 -23.55
C HIS A 153 -4.93 18.49 -22.72
N TRP A 154 -5.35 19.69 -22.33
CA TRP A 154 -6.64 19.91 -21.71
C TRP A 154 -7.76 19.87 -22.73
N PRO A 155 -8.75 18.97 -22.60
CA PRO A 155 -9.91 19.01 -23.48
C PRO A 155 -10.68 20.31 -23.33
N ARG A 156 -11.28 20.77 -24.44
CA ARG A 156 -12.14 21.96 -24.46
C ARG A 156 -13.45 21.77 -23.69
N ARG A 157 -13.92 20.52 -23.60
CA ARG A 157 -15.09 20.14 -22.79
C ARG A 157 -14.60 19.58 -21.47
N ASP A 158 -15.43 19.73 -20.43
CA ASP A 158 -15.17 19.10 -19.15
C ASP A 158 -15.41 17.59 -19.28
N ASP A 159 -14.33 16.89 -19.64
CA ASP A 159 -14.27 15.43 -19.57
C ASP A 159 -14.01 15.03 -18.12
N MET A 160 -15.11 14.86 -17.38
CA MET A 160 -15.10 14.55 -15.96
C MET A 160 -15.75 13.21 -15.70
N ASP A 161 -15.16 12.45 -14.78
CA ASP A 161 -15.77 11.21 -14.27
C ASP A 161 -15.48 11.05 -12.78
N ARG A 162 -16.31 10.26 -12.12
CA ARG A 162 -16.16 9.91 -10.71
C ARG A 162 -15.63 8.48 -10.60
N VAL A 163 -14.43 8.35 -10.07
CA VAL A 163 -13.68 7.10 -10.07
C VAL A 163 -13.40 6.63 -8.65
N HIS A 164 -13.54 5.33 -8.41
CA HIS A 164 -13.19 4.73 -7.13
C HIS A 164 -11.66 4.78 -6.89
N LEU A 165 -11.23 5.04 -5.64
CA LEU A 165 -9.81 5.17 -5.27
C LEU A 165 -8.95 3.98 -5.72
N SER A 166 -9.52 2.76 -5.75
CA SER A 166 -8.82 1.55 -6.18
C SER A 166 -8.35 1.56 -7.64
N ASN A 167 -8.92 2.43 -8.48
CA ASN A 167 -8.54 2.55 -9.88
C ASN A 167 -7.40 3.56 -10.08
N ILE A 168 -6.99 4.27 -9.03
CA ILE A 168 -5.85 5.18 -9.09
C ILE A 168 -4.61 4.35 -8.75
N PHE A 169 -3.72 4.16 -9.72
CA PHE A 169 -2.60 3.21 -9.59
C PHE A 169 -1.23 3.88 -9.63
N ALA A 170 -1.15 5.17 -9.96
CA ALA A 170 0.08 5.94 -9.86
C ALA A 170 -0.23 7.44 -9.67
N GLY A 171 0.66 8.14 -8.97
CA GLY A 171 0.60 9.58 -8.77
C GLY A 171 1.19 10.00 -7.42
N PRO A 172 1.30 11.32 -7.15
CA PRO A 172 1.03 12.40 -8.09
C PRO A 172 2.05 12.44 -9.24
N VAL A 173 1.63 12.90 -10.42
CA VAL A 173 2.52 13.15 -11.58
C VAL A 173 2.66 14.63 -11.87
N THR A 174 3.77 15.00 -12.49
CA THR A 174 4.07 16.39 -12.80
C THR A 174 3.38 16.80 -14.09
N VAL A 175 2.47 17.76 -13.99
CA VAL A 175 1.91 18.47 -15.15
C VAL A 175 2.40 19.91 -15.10
N PRO A 176 3.06 20.42 -16.17
CA PRO A 176 3.60 21.77 -16.12
C PRO A 176 2.45 22.79 -16.00
N HIS A 177 2.67 23.82 -15.18
CA HIS A 177 1.70 24.89 -14.96
C HIS A 177 1.72 25.85 -16.17
N PHE A 178 0.55 26.38 -16.55
CA PHE A 178 0.38 27.40 -17.60
C PHE A 178 0.74 26.96 -19.03
N ILE A 179 -0.07 26.07 -19.62
CA ILE A 179 0.13 25.64 -21.01
C ILE A 179 -1.19 25.75 -21.78
N SER A 180 -1.16 26.45 -22.91
CA SER A 180 -2.26 26.61 -23.86
C SER A 180 -2.21 25.59 -25.01
N GLY A 181 -1.28 24.63 -24.96
CA GLY A 181 -1.03 23.62 -25.99
C GLY A 181 -0.62 22.26 -25.42
N PRO A 182 -0.28 21.29 -26.29
CA PRO A 182 0.12 19.95 -25.87
C PRO A 182 1.40 19.95 -25.01
N PHE A 183 1.48 19.02 -24.06
CA PHE A 183 2.58 18.88 -23.12
C PHE A 183 2.88 17.42 -22.79
N GLU A 184 4.07 17.14 -22.28
CA GLU A 184 4.48 15.81 -21.86
C GLU A 184 4.35 15.64 -20.35
N ILE A 185 4.24 14.38 -19.91
CA ILE A 185 4.25 13.99 -18.50
C ILE A 185 5.53 13.18 -18.27
N PRO A 186 6.53 13.71 -17.55
CA PRO A 186 7.84 13.06 -17.38
C PRO A 186 7.74 11.63 -16.82
N GLU A 187 6.74 11.36 -15.98
CA GLU A 187 6.53 10.07 -15.33
C GLU A 187 5.86 9.03 -16.24
N GLN A 188 5.40 9.38 -17.45
CA GLN A 188 4.67 8.48 -18.34
C GLN A 188 5.39 7.14 -18.57
N PRO A 189 6.71 7.05 -18.85
CA PRO A 189 7.36 5.76 -19.08
C PRO A 189 7.28 4.82 -17.87
N ALA A 190 7.38 5.37 -16.65
CA ALA A 190 7.27 4.60 -15.42
C ALA A 190 5.81 4.14 -15.19
N VAL A 191 4.84 5.02 -15.44
CA VAL A 191 3.40 4.71 -15.35
C VAL A 191 3.01 3.62 -16.36
N GLU A 192 3.46 3.70 -17.61
CA GLU A 192 3.20 2.68 -18.62
C GLU A 192 3.78 1.32 -18.25
N LYS A 193 5.00 1.30 -17.69
CA LYS A 193 5.63 0.07 -17.22
C LYS A 193 4.84 -0.55 -16.07
N LEU A 194 4.40 0.26 -15.10
CA LEU A 194 3.58 -0.20 -13.97
C LEU A 194 2.21 -0.72 -14.45
N PHE A 195 1.54 0.01 -15.34
CA PHE A 195 0.27 -0.40 -15.93
C PHE A 195 0.36 -1.78 -16.61
N ARG A 196 1.43 -2.02 -17.38
CA ARG A 196 1.67 -3.33 -18.02
C ARG A 196 1.85 -4.45 -17.01
N VAL A 197 2.51 -4.19 -15.88
CA VAL A 197 2.68 -5.17 -14.79
C VAL A 197 1.32 -5.48 -14.17
N ILE A 198 0.56 -4.47 -13.79
CA ILE A 198 -0.80 -4.63 -13.22
C ILE A 198 -1.66 -5.48 -14.17
N ARG A 199 -1.69 -5.13 -15.46
CA ARG A 199 -2.50 -5.82 -16.48
C ARG A 199 -2.09 -7.27 -16.74
N LYS A 200 -0.81 -7.63 -16.56
CA LYS A 200 -0.37 -9.02 -16.64
C LYS A 200 -0.95 -9.86 -15.50
N HIS A 201 -1.13 -9.26 -14.31
CA HIS A 201 -1.62 -9.94 -13.13
C HIS A 201 -3.16 -9.96 -13.01
N THR A 202 -3.89 -9.08 -13.71
CA THR A 202 -5.36 -9.07 -13.70
C THR A 202 -6.01 -10.07 -14.68
N ARG A 203 -5.24 -10.76 -15.54
CA ARG A 203 -5.76 -11.73 -16.53
C ARG A 203 -5.98 -13.16 -15.96
N VAL A 204 -6.36 -13.28 -14.69
CA VAL A 204 -6.69 -14.57 -14.05
C VAL A 204 -8.19 -14.62 -13.79
#